data_AF-A0A6J1W2R2-F1
#
_entry.id   AF-A0A6J1W2R2-F1
#
_cell.length_a   1.000
_cell.length_b   1.000
_cell.length_c   1.000
_cell.angle_alpha   90.00
_cell.angle_beta   90.00
_cell.angle_gamma   90.00
#
_symmetry.space_group_name_H-M   'P 1'
#
loop_
_entity.id
_entity.type
_entity.pdbx_description
1 polymer ?
#
loop_
_entity_poly.entity_id
_entity_poly.type
_entity_poly.pdbx_seq_one_letter_code
_entity_poly.pdbx_strand_id
1 'polypeptide(L)'
;QKGTFTAFSSNYLHNKLFCSVQRRGHVCGNPCPICRDQHLFLDYRNVKLLEQFICPHSNIILDPTHTGVCRNKYKELVKAIDQAQDKGLLSVSTPLISFQDVDWSNQHPAVSKTPPSPALCSKTSWYPWYDWQQPPEKKIELFRKIYKNYLKEESNLS
;
A
#
# COMPACT_ATOMS: atom_id res chain seq x y z
N GLN A 1 4.65 -1.19 47.26
CA GLN A 1 6.02 -0.68 47.08
C GLN A 1 6.16 -0.32 45.61
N LYS A 2 6.27 0.98 45.28
CA LYS A 2 6.36 1.46 43.90
C LYS A 2 7.84 1.50 43.51
N GLY A 3 8.26 0.59 42.64
CA GLY A 3 9.63 0.54 42.12
C GLY A 3 9.89 1.72 41.20
N THR A 4 10.77 2.61 41.62
CA THR A 4 11.30 3.73 40.83
C THR A 4 12.20 3.18 39.72
N PHE A 5 11.75 3.26 38.47
CA PHE A 5 12.62 3.08 37.31
C PHE A 5 13.57 4.28 37.24
N THR A 6 14.82 4.07 37.60
CA THR A 6 15.87 5.07 37.41
C THR A 6 16.13 5.23 35.92
N ALA A 7 16.02 6.47 35.43
CA ALA A 7 16.35 6.84 34.08
C ALA A 7 17.87 6.65 33.85
N PHE A 8 18.25 5.48 33.32
CA PHE A 8 19.60 5.25 32.81
C PHE A 8 19.79 6.08 31.53
N SER A 9 20.44 7.24 31.69
CA SER A 9 21.19 8.00 30.69
C SER A 9 20.77 7.83 29.22
N SER A 10 19.82 8.66 28.78
CA SER A 10 19.30 8.76 27.40
C SER A 10 20.35 9.21 26.35
N ASN A 11 21.53 9.67 26.76
CA ASN A 11 22.46 10.39 25.87
C ASN A 11 23.49 9.49 25.14
N TYR A 12 23.62 8.21 25.49
CA TYR A 12 24.54 7.29 24.80
C TYR A 12 23.88 6.52 23.63
N LEU A 13 22.56 6.35 23.66
CA LEU A 13 21.78 5.63 22.65
C LEU A 13 21.49 6.47 21.39
N HIS A 14 21.46 7.79 21.50
CA HIS A 14 21.06 8.66 20.40
C HIS A 14 22.14 8.79 19.29
N ASN A 15 23.42 8.59 19.63
CA ASN A 15 24.54 8.80 18.70
C ASN A 15 24.99 7.55 17.93
N LYS A 16 24.57 6.33 18.33
CA LYS A 16 24.85 5.08 17.61
C LYS A 16 23.82 4.74 16.52
N LEU A 17 22.63 5.35 16.59
CA LEU A 17 21.54 5.12 15.63
C LEU A 17 21.81 5.76 14.26
N PHE A 18 22.78 6.68 14.16
CA PHE A 18 23.14 7.38 12.94
C PHE A 18 24.63 7.16 12.60
N CYS A 19 24.92 6.14 11.80
CA CYS A 19 26.22 6.04 11.16
C CYS A 19 26.33 7.18 10.14
N SER A 20 27.17 8.15 10.46
CA SER A 20 27.40 9.36 9.68
C SER A 20 28.30 9.14 8.47
N VAL A 21 28.50 7.90 8.01
CA VAL A 21 29.38 7.53 6.88
C VAL A 21 29.06 8.27 5.57
N GLN A 22 27.92 8.95 5.49
CA GLN A 22 27.62 9.89 4.39
C GLN A 22 27.32 11.32 4.85
N ARG A 23 27.99 11.84 5.88
CA ARG A 23 28.20 13.29 5.96
C ARG A 23 29.39 13.63 5.05
N ARG A 24 29.09 13.90 3.78
CA ARG A 24 30.05 14.45 2.79
C ARG A 24 31.32 13.62 2.54
N GLY A 25 31.19 12.28 2.47
CA GLY A 25 32.28 11.41 2.00
C GLY A 25 33.31 10.97 3.06
N HIS A 26 33.11 11.29 4.34
CA HIS A 26 33.99 10.84 5.42
C HIS A 26 33.35 9.69 6.23
N VAL A 27 34.06 8.56 6.35
CA VAL A 27 33.65 7.41 7.16
C VAL A 27 33.82 7.75 8.63
N CYS A 28 32.80 7.54 9.48
CA CYS A 28 32.93 7.80 10.91
C CYS A 28 33.94 6.83 11.56
N GLY A 29 34.63 7.26 12.63
CA GLY A 29 35.71 6.47 13.24
C GLY A 29 35.32 5.06 13.71
N ASN A 30 34.05 4.84 14.08
CA ASN A 30 33.50 3.51 14.36
C ASN A 30 32.24 3.26 13.50
N PRO A 31 32.39 2.80 12.24
CA PRO A 31 31.27 2.57 11.33
C PRO A 31 30.45 1.33 11.72
N CYS A 32 29.19 1.29 11.28
CA CYS A 32 28.32 0.13 11.47
C CYS A 32 28.91 -1.11 10.76
N PRO A 33 28.61 -2.36 11.18
CA PRO A 33 29.16 -3.57 10.55
C PRO A 33 28.98 -3.61 9.03
N ILE A 34 27.84 -3.10 8.54
CA ILE A 34 27.50 -2.99 7.13
C ILE A 34 28.20 -1.81 6.44
N CYS A 35 28.42 -0.73 7.17
CA CYS A 35 28.97 0.52 6.65
C CYS A 35 30.51 0.52 6.62
N ARG A 36 31.14 -0.41 7.36
CA ARG A 36 32.59 -0.58 7.42
C ARG A 36 33.15 -1.13 6.12
N ASP A 37 32.40 -2.04 5.49
CA ASP A 37 32.78 -2.69 4.23
C ASP A 37 31.92 -2.14 3.09
N GLN A 38 32.57 -1.57 2.07
CA GLN A 38 31.88 -0.99 0.92
C GLN A 38 31.42 -2.03 -0.10
N HIS A 39 32.00 -3.24 -0.07
CA HIS A 39 31.62 -4.33 -0.96
C HIS A 39 30.44 -5.14 -0.42
N LEU A 40 29.97 -4.84 0.79
CA LEU A 40 28.84 -5.51 1.41
C LEU A 40 27.52 -4.88 0.95
N PHE A 41 26.90 -5.46 -0.07
CA PHE A 41 25.62 -5.03 -0.61
C PHE A 41 24.45 -5.79 0.04
N LEU A 42 23.46 -5.04 0.54
CA LEU A 42 22.21 -5.57 1.08
C LEU A 42 21.24 -5.90 -0.06
N ASP A 43 21.36 -7.11 -0.58
CA ASP A 43 20.47 -7.67 -1.60
C ASP A 43 19.58 -8.77 -1.01
N TYR A 44 18.33 -8.86 -1.49
CA TYR A 44 17.41 -9.95 -1.14
C TYR A 44 17.91 -11.35 -1.55
N ARG A 45 18.86 -11.42 -2.51
CA ARG A 45 19.48 -12.68 -2.97
C ARG A 45 20.48 -13.24 -1.96
N ASN A 46 21.04 -12.39 -1.11
CA ASN A 46 22.11 -12.75 -0.18
C ASN A 46 21.50 -13.30 1.13
N VAL A 47 20.82 -14.45 1.04
CA VAL A 47 20.08 -15.06 2.15
C VAL A 47 20.96 -15.26 3.38
N LYS A 48 22.18 -15.79 3.20
CA LYS A 48 23.15 -16.02 4.29
C LYS A 48 23.56 -14.76 5.06
N LEU A 49 23.51 -13.59 4.41
CA LEU A 49 23.79 -12.32 5.06
C LEU A 49 22.58 -11.86 5.87
N LEU A 50 21.39 -11.95 5.28
CA LEU A 50 20.14 -11.51 5.90
C LEU A 50 19.79 -12.36 7.13
N GLU A 51 20.04 -13.68 7.09
CA GLU A 51 19.83 -14.61 8.21
C GLU A 51 20.56 -14.19 9.48
N GLN A 52 21.73 -13.53 9.38
CA GLN A 52 22.51 -13.07 10.53
C GLN A 52 21.80 -11.97 11.34
N PHE A 53 20.87 -11.26 10.71
CA PHE A 53 20.09 -10.18 11.33
C PHE A 53 18.70 -10.63 11.78
N ILE A 54 18.41 -11.93 11.70
CA ILE A 54 17.15 -12.55 12.07
C ILE A 54 17.38 -13.51 13.24
N CYS A 55 16.47 -13.54 14.21
CA CYS A 55 16.53 -14.52 15.29
C CYS A 55 16.19 -15.92 14.76
N PRO A 56 17.05 -16.95 14.96
CA PRO A 56 16.85 -18.28 14.39
C PRO A 56 15.64 -19.03 14.94
N HIS A 57 15.14 -18.65 16.12
CA HIS A 57 14.01 -19.32 16.78
C HIS A 57 12.67 -18.63 16.54
N SER A 58 12.65 -17.30 16.54
CA SER A 58 11.41 -16.52 16.39
C SER A 58 11.20 -15.99 14.97
N ASN A 59 12.21 -16.02 14.11
CA ASN A 59 12.22 -15.39 12.78
C ASN A 59 11.89 -13.88 12.81
N ILE A 60 12.15 -13.23 13.96
CA ILE A 60 11.97 -11.79 14.14
C ILE A 60 13.28 -11.08 13.76
N ILE A 61 13.17 -9.97 13.02
CA ILE A 61 14.30 -9.10 12.68
C ILE A 61 14.84 -8.46 13.97
N LEU A 62 16.15 -8.56 14.20
CA LEU A 62 16.79 -8.02 15.40
C LEU A 62 16.87 -6.49 15.35
N ASP A 63 16.56 -5.83 16.46
CA ASP A 63 16.58 -4.36 16.53
C ASP A 63 17.96 -3.76 16.21
N PRO A 64 18.02 -2.52 15.68
CA PRO A 64 19.26 -1.80 15.42
C PRO A 64 20.18 -1.66 16.66
N THR A 65 19.58 -1.58 17.85
CA THR A 65 20.31 -1.49 19.12
C THR A 65 21.08 -2.77 19.43
N HIS A 66 20.53 -3.92 19.02
CA HIS A 66 21.16 -5.23 19.20
C HIS A 66 22.18 -5.52 18.09
N THR A 67 21.87 -5.18 16.84
CA THR A 67 22.73 -5.46 15.67
C THR A 67 23.83 -4.43 15.47
N GLY A 68 23.70 -3.23 16.03
CA GLY A 68 24.65 -2.13 15.84
C GLY A 68 24.62 -1.52 14.43
N VAL A 69 23.57 -1.80 13.65
CA VAL A 69 23.36 -1.26 12.31
C VAL A 69 22.77 0.14 12.39
N CYS A 70 23.17 1.02 11.48
CA CYS A 70 22.62 2.37 11.43
C CYS A 70 21.18 2.38 10.92
N ARG A 71 20.40 3.38 11.31
CA ARG A 71 18.97 3.45 10.94
C ARG A 71 18.72 3.46 9.43
N ASN A 72 19.64 4.01 8.64
CA ASN A 72 19.53 4.03 7.18
C ASN A 72 19.70 2.62 6.58
N LYS A 73 20.79 1.93 6.94
CA LYS A 73 21.04 0.56 6.49
C LYS A 73 20.05 -0.44 7.08
N TYR A 74 19.54 -0.21 8.28
CA TYR A 74 18.47 -1.03 8.85
C TYR A 74 17.19 -0.95 8.02
N LYS A 75 16.79 0.24 7.53
CA LYS A 75 15.64 0.36 6.63
C LYS A 75 15.85 -0.37 5.30
N GLU A 76 17.06 -0.33 4.74
CA GLU A 76 17.42 -1.08 3.53
C GLU A 76 17.37 -2.60 3.80
N LEU A 77 17.87 -3.03 4.96
CA LEU A 77 17.87 -4.41 5.41
C LEU A 77 16.46 -4.97 5.58
N VAL A 78 15.57 -4.25 6.26
CA VAL A 78 14.16 -4.65 6.42
C VAL A 78 13.51 -4.84 5.05
N LYS A 79 13.69 -3.88 4.13
CA LYS A 79 13.18 -4.00 2.75
C LYS A 79 13.75 -5.21 2.01
N ALA A 80 15.04 -5.51 2.17
CA ALA A 80 15.67 -6.65 1.53
C ALA A 80 15.14 -7.98 2.10
N ILE A 81 14.89 -8.04 3.41
CA ILE A 81 14.27 -9.20 4.08
C ILE A 81 12.83 -9.38 3.59
N ASP A 82 12.01 -8.32 3.59
CA ASP A 82 10.63 -8.37 3.11
C ASP A 82 10.59 -8.88 1.66
N GLN A 83 11.45 -8.34 0.78
CA GLN A 83 11.56 -8.82 -0.60
C GLN A 83 12.04 -10.27 -0.73
N ALA A 84 12.92 -10.74 0.16
CA ALA A 84 13.39 -12.12 0.16
C ALA A 84 12.28 -13.08 0.64
N GLN A 85 11.46 -12.64 1.60
CA GLN A 85 10.28 -13.36 2.07
C GLN A 85 9.20 -13.44 0.98
N ASP A 86 8.89 -12.32 0.32
CA ASP A 86 7.93 -12.26 -0.80
C ASP A 86 8.33 -13.18 -1.96
N LYS A 87 9.64 -13.33 -2.19
CA LYS A 87 10.21 -14.22 -3.23
C LYS A 87 10.40 -15.66 -2.77
N GLY A 88 10.11 -15.98 -1.51
CA GLY A 88 10.28 -17.31 -0.95
C GLY A 88 11.74 -17.77 -0.79
N LEU A 89 12.70 -16.83 -0.75
CA LEU A 89 14.11 -17.12 -0.48
C LEU A 89 14.39 -17.27 1.01
N LEU A 90 13.63 -16.58 1.87
CA LEU A 90 13.64 -16.72 3.32
C LEU A 90 12.35 -17.43 3.77
N SER A 91 12.47 -18.32 4.75
CA SER A 91 11.32 -18.97 5.35
C SER A 91 10.55 -18.02 6.27
N VAL A 92 9.22 -18.02 6.13
CA VAL A 92 8.31 -17.24 6.99
C VAL A 92 7.35 -18.20 7.67
N SER A 93 7.13 -18.01 8.97
CA SER A 93 6.12 -18.73 9.73
C SER A 93 4.74 -18.11 9.45
N THR A 94 4.05 -18.60 8.43
CA THR A 94 2.67 -18.20 8.14
C THR A 94 1.70 -19.07 8.94
N PRO A 95 0.87 -18.50 9.84
CA PRO A 95 -0.12 -19.29 10.56
C PRO A 95 -1.18 -19.84 9.58
N LEU A 96 -1.65 -21.05 9.83
CA LEU A 96 -2.81 -21.59 9.12
C LEU A 96 -4.06 -20.82 9.60
N ILE A 97 -4.67 -20.08 8.70
CA ILE A 97 -5.91 -19.34 8.95
C ILE A 97 -7.08 -20.20 8.47
N SER A 98 -7.99 -20.55 9.38
CA SER A 98 -9.24 -21.26 9.04
C SER A 98 -10.37 -20.27 8.83
N PHE A 99 -11.09 -20.39 7.72
CA PHE A 99 -12.31 -19.63 7.44
C PHE A 99 -13.52 -20.50 7.81
N GLN A 100 -13.96 -20.45 9.07
CA GLN A 100 -15.04 -21.32 9.58
C GLN A 100 -16.44 -20.70 9.49
N ASP A 101 -16.57 -19.41 9.17
CA ASP A 101 -17.84 -18.68 9.30
C ASP A 101 -18.42 -18.17 7.97
N VAL A 102 -18.16 -18.88 6.86
CA VAL A 102 -18.66 -18.47 5.53
C VAL A 102 -19.32 -19.63 4.82
N ASP A 103 -20.59 -19.44 4.47
CA ASP A 103 -21.29 -20.30 3.53
C ASP A 103 -20.72 -20.06 2.13
N TRP A 104 -19.96 -21.01 1.60
CA TRP A 104 -19.36 -20.95 0.26
C TRP A 104 -20.37 -21.15 -0.89
N SER A 105 -21.65 -20.91 -0.61
CA SER A 105 -22.74 -21.10 -1.56
C SER A 105 -22.83 -19.93 -2.53
N ASN A 106 -22.50 -20.17 -3.80
CA ASN A 106 -22.66 -19.18 -4.89
C ASN A 106 -24.12 -19.04 -5.38
N GLN A 107 -25.08 -19.35 -4.52
CA GLN A 107 -26.51 -19.25 -4.83
C GLN A 107 -27.04 -17.82 -4.72
N HIS A 108 -26.29 -16.91 -4.08
CA HIS A 108 -26.73 -15.53 -3.93
C HIS A 108 -26.89 -14.81 -5.29
N PRO A 109 -27.99 -14.08 -5.53
CA PRO A 109 -28.27 -13.39 -6.80
C PRO A 109 -27.21 -12.38 -7.28
N ALA A 110 -26.35 -11.91 -6.38
CA ALA A 110 -25.24 -11.02 -6.73
C ALA A 110 -24.07 -11.73 -7.42
N VAL A 111 -23.91 -13.05 -7.20
CA VAL A 111 -22.85 -13.87 -7.80
C VAL A 111 -23.40 -14.72 -8.95
N SER A 112 -24.68 -15.12 -8.86
CA SER A 112 -25.35 -15.84 -9.92
C SER A 112 -25.87 -14.91 -11.03
N LYS A 113 -26.32 -15.50 -12.15
CA LYS A 113 -26.86 -14.72 -13.28
C LYS A 113 -28.17 -14.06 -12.88
N THR A 114 -28.17 -12.73 -12.77
CA THR A 114 -29.40 -11.95 -12.58
C THR A 114 -30.25 -12.02 -13.86
N PRO A 115 -31.57 -12.27 -13.77
CA PRO A 115 -32.42 -12.29 -14.96
C PRO A 115 -32.39 -10.93 -15.67
N PRO A 116 -32.30 -10.91 -17.01
CA PRO A 116 -32.20 -9.66 -17.75
C PRO A 116 -33.50 -8.87 -17.63
N SER A 117 -33.38 -7.55 -17.52
CA SER A 117 -34.56 -6.68 -17.53
C SER A 117 -35.22 -6.68 -18.91
N PRO A 118 -36.53 -6.41 -19.02
CA PRO A 118 -37.21 -6.31 -20.30
C PRO A 118 -36.53 -5.31 -21.25
N ALA A 119 -36.08 -4.17 -20.72
CA ALA A 119 -35.35 -3.15 -21.47
C ALA A 119 -34.03 -3.68 -22.05
N LEU A 120 -33.30 -4.48 -21.28
CA LEU A 120 -32.06 -5.12 -21.76
C LEU A 120 -32.36 -6.15 -22.86
N CYS A 121 -33.44 -6.93 -22.73
CA CYS A 121 -33.89 -7.88 -23.75
C CYS A 121 -34.29 -7.19 -25.07
N SER A 122 -34.99 -6.04 -25.00
CA SER A 122 -35.36 -5.24 -26.18
C SER A 122 -34.23 -4.32 -26.68
N LYS A 123 -33.05 -4.33 -26.03
CA LYS A 123 -31.91 -3.44 -26.31
C LYS A 123 -32.29 -1.95 -26.29
N THR A 124 -33.19 -1.58 -25.40
CA THR A 124 -33.61 -0.19 -25.17
C THR A 124 -33.02 0.35 -23.88
N SER A 125 -33.00 1.67 -23.75
CA SER A 125 -32.67 2.34 -22.49
C SER A 125 -33.59 1.86 -21.35
N TRP A 126 -33.07 1.86 -20.11
CA TRP A 126 -33.82 1.38 -18.95
C TRP A 126 -35.07 2.23 -18.67
N TYR A 127 -34.95 3.55 -18.88
CA TYR A 127 -36.07 4.48 -18.82
C TYR A 127 -36.20 5.25 -20.13
N PRO A 128 -37.44 5.58 -20.57
CA PRO A 128 -37.66 6.28 -21.84
C PRO A 128 -37.02 7.67 -21.93
N TRP A 129 -36.77 8.33 -20.80
CA TRP A 129 -36.23 9.69 -20.73
C TRP A 129 -34.69 9.75 -20.81
N TYR A 130 -34.01 8.60 -20.88
CA TYR A 130 -32.59 8.54 -21.22
C TYR A 130 -32.34 8.88 -22.69
N ASP A 131 -33.26 8.48 -23.56
CA ASP A 131 -33.18 8.78 -24.98
C ASP A 131 -33.63 10.23 -25.21
N TRP A 132 -32.96 10.95 -26.12
CA TRP A 132 -33.35 12.31 -26.44
C TRP A 132 -34.74 12.33 -27.06
N GLN A 133 -35.64 13.09 -26.43
CA GLN A 133 -36.99 13.32 -26.93
C GLN A 133 -37.13 14.81 -27.24
N GLN A 134 -37.44 15.14 -28.50
CA GLN A 134 -37.61 16.53 -28.90
C GLN A 134 -38.76 17.17 -28.10
N PRO A 135 -38.50 18.23 -27.32
CA PRO A 135 -39.55 18.92 -26.58
C PRO A 135 -40.54 19.59 -27.54
N PRO A 136 -41.81 19.80 -27.12
CA PRO A 136 -42.80 20.48 -27.95
C PRO A 136 -42.41 21.95 -28.17
N GLU A 137 -42.59 22.46 -29.38
CA GLU A 137 -42.13 23.80 -29.79
C GLU A 137 -42.66 24.92 -28.88
N LYS A 138 -43.92 24.82 -28.43
CA LYS A 138 -44.52 25.77 -27.48
C LYS A 138 -43.72 25.93 -26.19
N LYS A 139 -43.12 24.85 -25.68
CA LYS A 139 -42.26 24.90 -24.50
C LYS A 139 -40.90 25.48 -24.85
N ILE A 140 -40.34 25.16 -26.01
CA ILE A 140 -39.08 25.70 -26.50
C ILE A 140 -39.19 27.23 -26.63
N GLU A 141 -40.26 27.74 -27.25
CA GLU A 141 -40.54 29.18 -27.38
C GLU A 141 -40.66 29.88 -26.02
N LEU A 142 -41.40 29.27 -25.09
CA LEU A 142 -41.54 29.77 -23.73
C LEU A 142 -40.18 29.86 -23.03
N PHE A 143 -39.34 28.83 -23.13
CA PHE A 143 -37.99 28.84 -22.58
C PHE A 143 -37.09 29.88 -23.24
N ARG A 144 -37.15 30.03 -24.57
CA ARG A 144 -36.43 31.08 -25.31
C ARG A 144 -36.83 32.48 -24.86
N LYS A 145 -38.11 32.68 -24.49
CA LYS A 145 -38.62 33.94 -23.96
C LYS A 145 -38.13 34.23 -22.54
N ILE A 146 -38.18 33.24 -21.65
CA ILE A 146 -37.76 33.39 -20.24
C ILE A 146 -36.25 33.62 -20.15
N TYR A 147 -35.46 32.89 -20.93
CA TYR A 147 -34.00 32.87 -20.82
C TYR A 147 -33.27 33.63 -21.92
N LYS A 148 -33.95 34.55 -22.63
CA LYS A 148 -33.47 35.25 -23.84
C LYS A 148 -32.03 35.75 -23.77
N ASN A 149 -31.61 36.30 -22.63
CA ASN A 149 -30.29 36.93 -22.46
C ASN A 149 -29.17 35.93 -22.15
N TYR A 150 -29.50 34.65 -21.90
CA TYR A 150 -28.57 33.64 -21.39
C TYR A 150 -28.55 32.35 -22.25
N LEU A 151 -29.24 32.32 -23.38
CA LEU A 151 -29.25 31.16 -24.27
C LEU A 151 -27.92 31.02 -25.02
N LYS A 152 -27.48 29.77 -25.15
CA LYS A 152 -26.35 29.36 -26.00
C LYS A 152 -26.89 28.76 -27.31
N GLU A 153 -26.04 28.71 -28.33
CA GLU A 153 -26.38 28.04 -29.60
C GLU A 153 -26.59 26.53 -29.37
N GLU A 154 -27.67 25.98 -29.94
CA GLU A 154 -28.02 24.57 -29.80
C GLU A 154 -27.08 23.73 -30.67
N SER A 155 -26.18 22.96 -30.05
CA SER A 155 -25.37 21.96 -30.75
C SER A 155 -26.22 20.73 -31.02
N ASN A 156 -26.76 20.62 -32.23
CA ASN A 156 -27.40 19.39 -32.67
C ASN A 156 -26.32 18.29 -32.78
N LEU A 157 -26.32 17.34 -31.85
CA LEU A 157 -25.54 16.12 -31.95
C LEU A 157 -26.15 15.26 -33.07
N SER A 158 -25.51 15.29 -34.24
CA SER A 158 -25.71 14.35 -35.35
C SER A 158 -25.04 13.02 -35.06
#